data_AF-A0A1F6JKK0-F1
#
_entry.id   AF-A0A1F6JKK0-F1
#
_cell.length_a   1.000
_cell.length_b   1.000
_cell.length_c   1.000
_cell.angle_alpha   90.00
_cell.angle_beta   90.00
_cell.angle_gamma   90.00
#
_symmetry.space_group_name_H-M   'P 1'
#
loop_
_entity.id
_entity.type
_entity.pdbx_description
1 polymer ?
#
loop_
_entity_poly.entity_id
_entity_poly.type
_entity_poly.pdbx_seq_one_letter_code
_entity_poly.pdbx_strand_id
1 'polypeptide(L)'
;MPDSAQTEQELRQRQGVTKEDTLPPVQNVDLQYVPPVPQVLYAPPKLSFWQKLSNSLAPIKHYMLVFLPEILIFGAFLVILVYAMNYFNFLPLSSMYPKVFGVLPHSYDAASNNKALSDIKYSSEIEGYQVEATLYKVSRDRIIIEYKGKTAELLVGPDITCAYETIRKISATEEELLNNSAFCSDVLTKSSQGKKATLRFLRSQSGNNVINSIYLEK
;
A
#
# COMPACT_ATOMS: atom_id res chain seq x y z
N MET A 1 79.66 -27.05 12.99
CA MET A 1 80.82 -26.43 13.65
C MET A 1 81.76 -25.96 12.56
N PRO A 2 82.15 -24.67 12.54
CA PRO A 2 82.85 -24.02 11.43
C PRO A 2 84.37 -23.95 11.68
N ASP A 3 85.18 -24.06 10.62
CA ASP A 3 86.63 -23.79 10.69
C ASP A 3 87.03 -22.67 9.72
N SER A 4 87.04 -21.44 10.27
CA SER A 4 88.24 -20.64 10.57
C SER A 4 89.44 -20.59 9.60
N ALA A 5 89.31 -21.01 8.34
CA ALA A 5 90.42 -20.97 7.36
C ALA A 5 90.22 -19.98 6.20
N GLN A 6 89.06 -19.33 6.07
CA GLN A 6 88.78 -18.40 4.96
C GLN A 6 88.95 -16.92 5.31
N THR A 7 89.08 -16.57 6.58
CA THR A 7 89.09 -15.17 7.02
C THR A 7 90.49 -14.54 7.10
N GLU A 8 91.57 -15.31 6.93
CA GLU A 8 92.95 -14.80 6.96
C GLU A 8 93.56 -14.52 5.58
N GLN A 9 92.91 -14.95 4.47
CA GLN A 9 93.42 -14.70 3.12
C GLN A 9 92.97 -13.36 2.50
N GLU A 10 91.91 -12.74 3.01
CA GLU A 10 91.40 -11.47 2.45
C GLU A 10 92.11 -10.22 3.01
N LEU A 11 92.84 -10.34 4.13
CA LEU A 11 93.45 -9.19 4.82
C LEU A 11 94.91 -8.90 4.44
N ARG A 12 95.54 -9.74 3.60
CA ARG A 12 96.94 -9.53 3.15
C ARG A 12 97.12 -8.94 1.74
N GLN A 13 96.04 -8.59 1.03
CA GLN A 13 96.16 -7.86 -0.25
C GLN A 13 95.94 -6.35 -0.13
N ARG A 14 95.81 -5.82 1.10
CA ARG A 14 96.03 -4.39 1.38
C ARG A 14 97.44 -4.18 1.92
N GLN A 15 98.42 -3.98 1.04
CA GLN A 15 99.54 -3.03 1.23
C GLN A 15 100.59 -3.17 0.12
N GLY A 16 100.73 -2.09 -0.67
CA GLY A 16 101.88 -1.78 -1.54
C GLY A 16 101.94 -2.62 -2.82
N VAL A 17 102.31 -2.10 -3.99
CA VAL A 17 103.35 -1.11 -4.27
C VAL A 17 103.14 -0.57 -5.70
N THR A 18 102.91 0.75 -5.77
CA THR A 18 103.33 1.78 -6.76
C THR A 18 103.38 1.56 -8.28
N LYS A 19 103.10 2.69 -8.96
CA LYS A 19 103.44 3.12 -10.35
C LYS A 19 102.49 2.61 -11.44
N GLU A 20 102.13 3.35 -12.46
CA GLU A 20 102.18 4.74 -12.90
C GLU A 20 101.25 4.73 -14.13
N ASP A 21 100.63 5.86 -14.48
CA ASP A 21 100.12 6.17 -15.83
C ASP A 21 99.26 5.10 -16.54
N THR A 22 97.97 5.30 -16.78
CA THR A 22 97.48 6.26 -17.79
C THR A 22 95.95 6.27 -17.70
N LEU A 23 95.33 7.45 -17.56
CA LEU A 23 93.88 7.59 -17.65
C LEU A 23 93.40 7.35 -19.10
N PRO A 24 92.31 6.60 -19.34
CA PRO A 24 91.47 6.86 -20.51
C PRO A 24 90.57 8.10 -20.24
N PRO A 25 90.28 8.90 -21.26
CA PRO A 25 89.80 10.27 -21.09
C PRO A 25 88.42 10.35 -20.45
N VAL A 26 88.26 11.30 -19.53
CA VAL A 26 86.98 11.78 -19.02
C VAL A 26 86.19 12.34 -20.19
N GLN A 27 85.20 11.59 -20.66
CA GLN A 27 84.19 12.10 -21.54
C GLN A 27 83.35 13.08 -20.70
N ASN A 28 83.65 14.37 -20.82
CA ASN A 28 82.80 15.43 -20.31
C ASN A 28 81.45 15.32 -21.01
N VAL A 29 80.51 14.63 -20.38
CA VAL A 29 79.10 14.73 -20.75
C VAL A 29 78.70 16.14 -20.35
N ASP A 30 78.68 17.04 -21.34
CA ASP A 30 78.06 18.34 -21.21
C ASP A 30 76.70 18.14 -20.54
N LEU A 31 76.54 18.70 -19.33
CA LEU A 31 75.23 18.80 -18.68
C LEU A 31 74.36 19.64 -19.60
N GLN A 32 73.61 18.96 -20.46
CA GLN A 32 72.64 19.58 -21.34
C GLN A 32 71.59 20.24 -20.44
N TYR A 33 71.65 21.57 -20.38
CA TYR A 33 70.73 22.40 -19.61
C TYR A 33 69.31 22.19 -20.16
N VAL A 34 68.52 21.36 -19.47
CA VAL A 34 67.09 21.23 -19.73
C VAL A 34 66.41 22.45 -19.08
N PRO A 35 65.85 23.39 -19.84
CA PRO A 35 65.11 24.48 -19.22
C PRO A 35 63.94 23.88 -18.44
N PRO A 36 63.68 24.34 -17.19
CA PRO A 36 62.53 23.87 -16.45
C PRO A 36 61.27 24.23 -17.24
N VAL A 37 60.55 23.22 -17.73
CA VAL A 37 59.23 23.44 -18.32
C VAL A 37 58.38 24.04 -17.21
N PRO A 38 57.85 25.27 -17.36
CA PRO A 38 56.95 25.80 -16.36
C PRO A 38 55.75 24.85 -16.26
N GLN A 39 55.57 24.25 -15.09
CA GLN A 39 54.34 23.52 -14.80
C GLN A 39 53.22 24.56 -14.79
N VAL A 40 52.50 24.66 -15.92
CA VAL A 40 51.25 25.43 -15.95
C VAL A 40 50.27 24.66 -15.07
N LEU A 41 50.21 25.05 -13.81
CA LEU A 41 49.22 24.56 -12.86
C LEU A 41 47.86 25.04 -13.39
N TYR A 42 47.17 24.21 -14.18
CA TYR A 42 45.80 24.49 -14.58
C TYR A 42 44.96 24.53 -13.32
N ALA A 43 44.65 25.74 -12.84
CA ALA A 43 43.64 25.92 -11.81
C ALA A 43 42.35 25.30 -12.36
N PRO A 44 41.68 24.40 -11.61
CA PRO A 44 40.45 23.78 -12.08
C PRO A 44 39.46 24.87 -12.46
N PRO A 45 38.71 24.72 -13.57
CA PRO A 45 37.76 25.71 -14.01
C PRO A 45 36.84 26.06 -12.84
N LYS A 46 36.67 27.35 -12.56
CA LYS A 46 35.78 27.84 -11.51
C LYS A 46 34.34 27.47 -11.91
N LEU A 47 33.93 26.25 -11.57
CA LEU A 47 32.56 25.79 -11.72
C LEU A 47 31.67 26.73 -10.93
N SER A 48 30.65 27.27 -11.60
CA SER A 48 29.67 28.13 -10.92
C SER A 48 29.01 27.34 -9.79
N PHE A 49 28.58 28.06 -8.74
CA PHE A 49 27.91 27.44 -7.59
C PHE A 49 26.78 26.50 -8.01
N TRP A 50 26.03 26.87 -9.05
CA TRP A 50 24.94 26.08 -9.62
C TRP A 50 25.39 24.79 -10.31
N GLN A 51 26.56 24.79 -10.96
CA GLN A 51 27.13 23.58 -11.55
C GLN A 51 27.68 22.63 -10.49
N LYS A 52 28.30 23.15 -9.42
CA LYS A 52 28.71 22.34 -8.27
C LYS A 52 27.50 21.72 -7.56
N LEU A 53 26.43 22.51 -7.39
CA LEU A 53 25.19 22.05 -6.77
C LEU A 53 24.52 20.97 -7.65
N SER A 54 24.37 21.22 -8.95
CA SER A 54 23.85 20.26 -9.93
C SER A 54 24.62 18.93 -9.93
N ASN A 55 25.95 18.99 -9.98
CA ASN A 55 26.78 17.78 -10.03
C ASN A 55 26.81 17.04 -8.68
N SER A 56 26.65 17.75 -7.56
CA SER A 56 26.50 17.16 -6.23
C SER A 56 25.12 16.50 -6.03
N LEU A 57 24.07 17.02 -6.65
CA LEU A 57 22.71 16.48 -6.64
C LEU A 57 22.43 15.43 -7.72
N ALA A 58 23.28 15.35 -8.76
CA ALA A 58 23.20 14.34 -9.81
C ALA A 58 23.11 12.89 -9.29
N PRO A 59 23.93 12.44 -8.31
CA PRO A 59 23.78 11.11 -7.73
C PRO A 59 22.44 10.95 -7.01
N ILE A 60 21.98 11.95 -6.26
CA ILE A 60 20.69 11.92 -5.54
C ILE A 60 19.53 11.78 -6.52
N LYS A 61 19.58 12.49 -7.66
CA LYS A 61 18.57 12.38 -8.71
C LYS A 61 18.55 10.99 -9.36
N HIS A 62 19.72 10.36 -9.55
CA HIS A 62 19.80 8.99 -10.04
C HIS A 62 19.24 7.98 -9.04
N TYR A 63 19.58 8.10 -7.75
CA TYR A 63 19.03 7.22 -6.72
C TYR A 63 17.50 7.38 -6.59
N MET A 64 16.98 8.61 -6.62
CA MET A 64 15.53 8.84 -6.64
C MET A 64 14.86 8.16 -7.84
N LEU A 65 15.40 8.29 -9.06
CA LEU A 65 14.80 7.67 -10.26
C LEU A 65 14.76 6.14 -10.22
N VAL A 66 15.73 5.50 -9.57
CA VAL A 66 15.79 4.04 -9.45
C VAL A 66 14.88 3.53 -8.32
N PHE A 67 14.89 4.18 -7.16
CA PHE A 67 14.14 3.71 -5.98
C PHE A 67 12.68 4.15 -5.93
N LEU A 68 12.31 5.28 -6.57
CA LEU A 68 10.92 5.76 -6.58
C LEU A 68 9.93 4.74 -7.18
N PRO A 69 10.17 4.11 -8.34
CA PRO A 69 9.23 3.11 -8.88
C PRO A 69 9.12 1.87 -7.99
N GLU A 70 10.20 1.41 -7.37
CA GLU A 70 10.18 0.26 -6.46
C GLU A 70 9.35 0.55 -5.20
N ILE A 71 9.50 1.74 -4.61
CA ILE A 71 8.71 2.18 -3.46
C ILE A 71 7.22 2.30 -3.83
N LEU A 72 6.91 2.81 -5.03
CA LEU A 72 5.53 2.91 -5.50
C LEU A 72 4.89 1.54 -5.72
N ILE A 73 5.61 0.59 -6.34
CA ILE A 73 5.12 -0.77 -6.58
C ILE A 73 4.94 -1.51 -5.25
N PHE A 74 5.92 -1.43 -4.35
CA PHE A 74 5.85 -2.06 -3.04
C PHE A 74 4.72 -1.46 -2.19
N GLY A 75 4.55 -0.13 -2.23
CA GLY A 75 3.44 0.56 -1.59
C GLY A 75 2.09 0.11 -2.13
N ALA A 76 1.93 0.04 -3.46
CA ALA A 76 0.72 -0.43 -4.10
C ALA A 76 0.40 -1.89 -3.73
N PHE A 77 1.41 -2.76 -3.70
CA PHE A 77 1.27 -4.15 -3.27
C PHE A 77 0.78 -4.27 -1.83
N LEU A 78 1.37 -3.50 -0.90
CA LEU A 78 0.92 -3.48 0.50
C LEU A 78 -0.52 -3.00 0.63
N VAL A 79 -0.92 -1.97 -0.12
CA VAL A 79 -2.32 -1.47 -0.10
C VAL A 79 -3.29 -2.55 -0.59
N ILE A 80 -2.97 -3.24 -1.68
CA ILE A 80 -3.80 -4.33 -2.22
C ILE A 80 -3.87 -5.50 -1.23
N LEU A 81 -2.75 -5.86 -0.61
CA LEU A 81 -2.69 -6.93 0.37
C LEU A 81 -3.55 -6.62 1.61
N VAL A 82 -3.43 -5.40 2.16
CA VAL A 82 -4.25 -4.96 3.30
C VAL A 82 -5.74 -4.96 2.94
N TYR A 83 -6.07 -4.50 1.73
CA TYR A 83 -7.44 -4.53 1.21
C TYR A 83 -7.98 -5.96 1.15
N ALA A 84 -7.21 -6.90 0.60
CA ALA A 84 -7.58 -8.31 0.50
C ALA A 84 -7.69 -8.99 1.89
N MET A 85 -6.73 -8.75 2.79
CA MET A 85 -6.74 -9.33 4.14
C MET A 85 -7.93 -8.85 4.97
N ASN A 86 -8.34 -7.58 4.83
CA ASN A 86 -9.54 -7.07 5.49
C ASN A 86 -10.82 -7.61 4.83
N TYR A 87 -10.82 -7.81 3.51
CA TYR A 87 -11.95 -8.43 2.80
C TYR A 87 -12.20 -9.88 3.22
N PHE A 88 -11.15 -10.70 3.34
CA PHE A 88 -11.22 -12.11 3.76
C PHE A 88 -11.21 -12.33 5.29
N ASN A 89 -11.36 -11.26 6.08
CA ASN A 89 -11.46 -11.33 7.54
C ASN A 89 -10.20 -11.89 8.26
N PHE A 90 -9.01 -11.82 7.64
CA PHE A 90 -7.74 -12.12 8.34
C PHE A 90 -7.34 -10.98 9.30
N LEU A 91 -7.65 -9.73 8.92
CA LEU A 91 -7.43 -8.52 9.72
C LEU A 91 -8.63 -7.57 9.54
N PRO A 92 -9.67 -7.64 10.40
CA PRO A 92 -10.90 -6.86 10.25
C PRO A 92 -10.73 -5.40 10.69
N LEU A 93 -9.78 -4.69 10.08
CA LEU A 93 -9.45 -3.29 10.38
C LEU A 93 -10.67 -2.37 10.22
N SER A 94 -11.53 -2.66 9.23
CA SER A 94 -12.76 -1.92 8.97
C SER A 94 -13.80 -2.04 10.11
N SER A 95 -13.79 -3.16 10.84
CA SER A 95 -14.66 -3.40 12.01
C SER A 95 -14.02 -2.93 13.32
N MET A 96 -12.71 -3.14 13.50
CA MET A 96 -12.00 -2.74 14.71
C MET A 96 -11.76 -1.23 14.80
N TYR A 97 -11.54 -0.56 13.66
CA TYR A 97 -11.19 0.86 13.59
C TYR A 97 -11.97 1.59 12.50
N PRO A 98 -13.31 1.68 12.63
CA PRO A 98 -14.19 2.17 11.56
C PRO A 98 -13.94 3.64 11.19
N LYS A 99 -13.46 4.47 12.14
CA LYS A 99 -13.15 5.89 11.88
C LYS A 99 -11.99 6.10 10.91
N VAL A 100 -11.05 5.16 10.86
CA VAL A 100 -9.83 5.26 10.02
C VAL A 100 -9.94 4.38 8.78
N PHE A 101 -10.56 3.20 8.91
CA PHE A 101 -10.60 2.18 7.87
C PHE A 101 -11.99 1.92 7.29
N GLY A 102 -12.96 2.81 7.51
CA GLY A 102 -14.34 2.66 6.98
C GLY A 102 -14.46 2.69 5.44
N VAL A 103 -13.38 3.06 4.74
CA VAL A 103 -13.28 2.99 3.28
C VAL A 103 -12.94 1.57 2.80
N LEU A 104 -12.33 0.74 3.64
CA LEU A 104 -12.04 -0.65 3.31
C LEU A 104 -13.36 -1.45 3.25
N PRO A 105 -13.48 -2.40 2.31
CA PRO A 105 -14.68 -3.23 2.19
C PRO A 105 -14.87 -4.05 3.46
N HIS A 106 -16.09 -4.12 3.97
CA HIS A 106 -16.35 -4.98 5.12
C HIS A 106 -16.36 -6.45 4.68
N SER A 107 -15.93 -7.29 5.63
CA SER A 107 -15.79 -8.75 5.54
C SER A 107 -16.78 -9.42 4.58
N TYR A 108 -16.27 -10.17 3.60
CA TYR A 108 -17.04 -11.25 3.01
C TYR A 108 -17.00 -12.43 3.97
N ASP A 109 -17.86 -12.39 4.99
CA ASP A 109 -18.09 -13.54 5.86
C ASP A 109 -19.46 -14.11 5.54
N ALA A 110 -19.51 -14.92 4.48
CA ALA A 110 -20.71 -15.63 4.07
C ALA A 110 -21.31 -16.46 5.23
N ALA A 111 -20.49 -16.89 6.21
CA ALA A 111 -20.96 -17.61 7.38
C ALA A 111 -21.58 -16.68 8.45
N SER A 112 -21.02 -15.48 8.67
CA SER A 112 -21.57 -14.47 9.57
C SER A 112 -22.92 -13.91 9.08
N ASN A 113 -23.01 -13.57 7.78
CA ASN A 113 -24.25 -13.08 7.16
C ASN A 113 -25.39 -14.09 7.31
N ASN A 114 -25.11 -15.37 7.08
CA ASN A 114 -26.12 -16.44 7.22
C ASN A 114 -26.54 -16.67 8.67
N LYS A 115 -25.63 -16.52 9.65
CA LYS A 115 -25.96 -16.61 11.08
C LYS A 115 -26.74 -15.40 11.63
N ALA A 116 -26.64 -14.23 11.00
CA ALA A 116 -27.43 -13.07 11.40
C ALA A 116 -28.88 -13.20 10.94
N LEU A 117 -29.09 -13.77 9.75
CA LEU A 117 -30.41 -13.90 9.13
C LEU A 117 -31.08 -15.27 9.36
N SER A 118 -30.37 -16.25 9.92
CA SER A 118 -30.87 -17.63 10.13
C SER A 118 -32.16 -17.70 10.92
N ASP A 119 -32.38 -16.75 11.84
CA ASP A 119 -33.53 -16.73 12.76
C ASP A 119 -34.83 -16.27 12.08
N ILE A 120 -34.74 -15.70 10.87
CA ILE A 120 -35.88 -15.16 10.14
C ILE A 120 -36.63 -16.33 9.49
N LYS A 121 -37.91 -16.46 9.82
CA LYS A 121 -38.78 -17.51 9.27
C LYS A 121 -39.18 -17.16 7.84
N TYR A 122 -39.23 -18.18 7.00
CA TYR A 122 -39.82 -18.05 5.67
C TYR A 122 -41.33 -17.83 5.79
N SER A 123 -41.87 -16.92 5.00
CA SER A 123 -43.31 -16.68 4.87
C SER A 123 -43.77 -17.10 3.47
N SER A 124 -44.74 -18.01 3.44
CA SER A 124 -45.35 -18.48 2.19
C SER A 124 -46.25 -17.43 1.54
N GLU A 125 -46.82 -16.50 2.30
CA GLU A 125 -47.72 -15.46 1.77
C GLU A 125 -47.03 -14.47 0.85
N ILE A 126 -45.76 -14.18 1.13
CA ILE A 126 -44.91 -13.26 0.36
C ILE A 126 -43.83 -13.99 -0.45
N GLU A 127 -43.89 -15.33 -0.48
CA GLU A 127 -42.91 -16.22 -1.10
C GLU A 127 -41.45 -15.88 -0.75
N GLY A 128 -41.15 -15.58 0.52
CA GLY A 128 -39.83 -15.07 0.89
C GLY A 128 -39.61 -14.85 2.37
N TYR A 129 -38.55 -14.11 2.69
CA TYR A 129 -38.22 -13.71 4.06
C TYR A 129 -38.51 -12.22 4.23
N GLN A 130 -39.12 -11.86 5.36
CA GLN A 130 -39.34 -10.46 5.75
C GLN A 130 -38.64 -10.17 7.07
N VAL A 131 -37.97 -9.02 7.14
CA VAL A 131 -37.26 -8.57 8.33
C VAL A 131 -37.38 -7.07 8.51
N GLU A 132 -37.58 -6.65 9.74
CA GLU A 132 -37.42 -5.26 10.16
C GLU A 132 -35.99 -5.07 10.68
N ALA A 133 -35.25 -4.18 10.05
CA ALA A 133 -33.85 -3.93 10.38
C ALA A 133 -33.49 -2.46 10.19
N THR A 134 -32.35 -2.04 10.73
CA THR A 134 -31.83 -0.69 10.51
C THR A 134 -30.91 -0.69 9.29
N LEU A 135 -31.11 0.25 8.36
CA LEU A 135 -30.19 0.45 7.24
C LEU A 135 -28.86 1.00 7.77
N TYR A 136 -27.79 0.22 7.69
CA TYR A 136 -26.48 0.64 8.17
C TYR A 136 -25.67 1.32 7.06
N LYS A 137 -25.56 0.66 5.91
CA LYS A 137 -24.83 1.18 4.75
C LYS A 137 -25.51 0.78 3.47
N VAL A 138 -25.53 1.70 2.52
CA VAL A 138 -26.22 1.53 1.24
C VAL A 138 -25.21 1.78 0.11
N SER A 139 -25.09 0.80 -0.79
CA SER A 139 -24.26 0.83 -1.99
C SER A 139 -25.11 0.47 -3.22
N ARG A 140 -24.54 0.60 -4.42
CA ARG A 140 -25.27 0.38 -5.67
C ARG A 140 -25.77 -1.07 -5.84
N ASP A 141 -24.97 -2.03 -5.40
CA ASP A 141 -25.17 -3.47 -5.58
C ASP A 141 -25.48 -4.20 -4.25
N ARG A 142 -25.25 -3.54 -3.12
CA ARG A 142 -25.27 -4.15 -1.78
C ARG A 142 -25.86 -3.22 -0.74
N ILE A 143 -26.58 -3.80 0.21
CA ILE A 143 -27.14 -3.12 1.37
C ILE A 143 -26.70 -3.87 2.62
N ILE A 144 -26.18 -3.14 3.59
CA ILE A 144 -25.81 -3.68 4.90
C ILE A 144 -26.85 -3.21 5.90
N ILE A 145 -27.40 -4.16 6.63
CA ILE A 145 -28.45 -3.94 7.61
C ILE A 145 -27.96 -4.38 8.98
N GLU A 146 -28.53 -3.78 10.02
CA GLU A 146 -28.34 -4.21 11.39
C GLU A 146 -29.62 -4.85 11.92
N TYR A 147 -29.54 -6.12 12.32
CA TYR A 147 -30.64 -6.90 12.85
C TYR A 147 -30.20 -7.59 14.14
N LYS A 148 -30.93 -7.35 15.25
CA LYS A 148 -30.61 -7.90 16.59
C LYS A 148 -29.15 -7.69 17.01
N GLY A 149 -28.57 -6.52 16.69
CA GLY A 149 -27.18 -6.18 17.03
C GLY A 149 -26.12 -6.91 16.20
N LYS A 150 -26.51 -7.58 15.10
CA LYS A 150 -25.60 -8.18 14.12
C LYS A 150 -25.77 -7.49 12.78
N THR A 151 -24.68 -7.35 12.04
CA THR A 151 -24.71 -6.85 10.68
C THR A 151 -24.95 -7.99 9.70
N ALA A 152 -25.76 -7.74 8.67
CA ALA A 152 -25.98 -8.66 7.57
C ALA A 152 -25.93 -7.92 6.24
N GLU A 153 -25.33 -8.53 5.24
CA GLU A 153 -25.26 -8.03 3.87
C GLU A 153 -26.30 -8.69 2.99
N LEU A 154 -27.00 -7.85 2.21
CA LEU A 154 -28.01 -8.23 1.23
C LEU A 154 -27.61 -7.69 -0.15
N LEU A 155 -27.73 -8.52 -1.19
CA LEU A 155 -27.49 -8.12 -2.57
C LEU A 155 -28.74 -7.47 -3.14
N VAL A 156 -28.58 -6.34 -3.83
CA VAL A 156 -29.68 -5.66 -4.52
C VAL A 156 -30.12 -6.51 -5.71
N GLY A 157 -31.36 -6.98 -5.68
CA GLY A 157 -31.96 -7.70 -6.80
C GLY A 157 -32.18 -6.78 -8.01
N PRO A 158 -32.21 -7.34 -9.23
CA PRO A 158 -32.43 -6.55 -10.45
C PRO A 158 -33.79 -5.85 -10.46
N ASP A 159 -34.80 -6.45 -9.83
CA ASP A 159 -36.18 -5.96 -9.80
C ASP A 159 -36.58 -5.44 -8.40
N ILE A 160 -35.67 -4.71 -7.76
CA ILE A 160 -35.93 -4.16 -6.44
C ILE A 160 -37.05 -3.11 -6.47
N THR A 161 -38.03 -3.27 -5.59
CA THR A 161 -39.09 -2.29 -5.36
C THR A 161 -38.80 -1.48 -4.10
N CYS A 162 -39.00 -0.17 -4.15
CA CYS A 162 -38.77 0.70 -2.99
C CYS A 162 -40.01 1.53 -2.68
N ALA A 163 -40.28 1.73 -1.40
CA ALA A 163 -41.38 2.54 -0.91
C ALA A 163 -41.02 3.22 0.42
N TYR A 164 -41.74 4.28 0.74
CA TYR A 164 -41.76 4.85 2.08
C TYR A 164 -42.96 4.29 2.85
N GLU A 165 -42.70 3.76 4.03
CA GLU A 165 -43.70 3.39 5.03
C GLU A 165 -44.06 4.64 5.83
N THR A 166 -45.31 5.05 5.74
CA THR A 166 -45.87 6.16 6.53
C THR A 166 -46.95 5.62 7.44
N ILE A 167 -46.82 5.85 8.74
CA ILE A 167 -47.83 5.48 9.73
C ILE A 167 -48.82 6.63 9.82
N ARG A 168 -50.07 6.39 9.41
CA ARG A 168 -51.18 7.32 9.55
C ARG A 168 -52.00 6.94 10.77
N LYS A 169 -52.11 7.83 11.75
CA LYS A 169 -53.03 7.64 12.87
C LYS A 169 -54.47 7.89 12.40
N ILE A 170 -55.32 6.87 12.51
CA ILE A 170 -56.75 6.99 12.21
C ILE A 170 -57.51 7.39 13.49
N SER A 171 -57.08 6.88 14.65
CA SER A 171 -57.68 7.20 15.94
C SER A 171 -56.64 7.14 17.08
N ALA A 172 -57.09 7.26 18.34
CA ALA A 172 -56.22 7.13 19.50
C ALA A 172 -55.62 5.72 19.67
N THR A 173 -56.22 4.72 19.03
CA THR A 173 -55.83 3.30 19.14
C THR A 173 -55.55 2.63 17.81
N GLU A 174 -55.90 3.25 16.68
CA GLU A 174 -55.74 2.67 15.35
C GLU A 174 -54.73 3.46 14.51
N GLU A 175 -53.79 2.71 13.95
CA GLU A 175 -52.76 3.18 13.04
C GLU A 175 -52.84 2.38 11.74
N GLU A 176 -52.72 3.07 10.61
CA GLU A 176 -52.71 2.49 9.27
C GLU A 176 -51.33 2.69 8.65
N LEU A 177 -50.73 1.59 8.19
CA LEU A 177 -49.48 1.60 7.44
C LEU A 177 -49.77 1.83 5.96
N LEU A 178 -49.29 2.96 5.45
CA LEU A 178 -49.41 3.33 4.03
C LEU A 178 -48.06 3.19 3.35
N ASN A 179 -48.02 2.34 2.31
CA ASN A 179 -46.85 2.11 1.49
C ASN A 179 -46.90 3.00 0.25
N ASN A 180 -46.07 4.05 0.22
CA ASN A 180 -45.98 4.96 -0.91
C ASN A 180 -44.79 4.57 -1.80
N SER A 181 -45.07 4.12 -3.03
CA SER A 181 -44.03 3.76 -4.00
C SER A 181 -43.07 4.92 -4.23
N ALA A 182 -41.77 4.63 -4.21
CA ALA A 182 -40.73 5.63 -4.37
C ALA A 182 -39.62 5.12 -5.28
N PHE A 183 -38.85 6.03 -5.88
CA PHE A 183 -37.66 5.63 -6.61
C PHE A 183 -36.63 5.07 -5.62
N CYS A 184 -36.04 3.93 -5.97
CA CYS A 184 -34.99 3.34 -5.15
C CYS A 184 -33.78 4.27 -4.99
N SER A 185 -33.51 5.15 -5.94
CA SER A 185 -32.48 6.19 -5.81
C SER A 185 -32.69 7.12 -4.62
N ASP A 186 -33.94 7.33 -4.20
CA ASP A 186 -34.31 8.28 -3.15
C ASP A 186 -34.38 7.58 -1.79
N VAL A 187 -34.82 6.32 -1.79
CA VAL A 187 -34.86 5.46 -0.62
C VAL A 187 -33.46 4.97 -0.23
N LEU A 188 -32.63 4.61 -1.21
CA LEU A 188 -31.30 4.04 -1.03
C LEU A 188 -30.20 5.10 -1.10
N THR A 189 -30.36 6.13 -0.28
CA THR A 189 -29.39 7.22 -0.14
C THR A 189 -28.57 7.10 1.13
N LYS A 190 -27.45 7.82 1.20
CA LYS A 190 -26.67 7.95 2.44
C LYS A 190 -27.49 8.56 3.58
N SER A 191 -28.47 9.42 3.29
CA SER A 191 -29.37 10.00 4.28
C SER A 191 -30.36 9.03 4.89
N SER A 192 -30.54 7.84 4.30
CA SER A 192 -31.38 6.77 4.84
C SER A 192 -30.64 5.87 5.82
N GLN A 193 -29.32 6.06 6.00
CA GLN A 193 -28.53 5.31 6.98
C GLN A 193 -28.97 5.66 8.40
N GLY A 194 -29.10 4.65 9.25
CA GLY A 194 -29.64 4.75 10.61
C GLY A 194 -31.17 4.68 10.70
N LYS A 195 -31.89 4.67 9.58
CA LYS A 195 -33.35 4.52 9.58
C LYS A 195 -33.77 3.06 9.61
N LYS A 196 -34.91 2.79 10.23
CA LYS A 196 -35.56 1.48 10.20
C LYS A 196 -36.20 1.24 8.84
N ALA A 197 -36.09 0.02 8.36
CA ALA A 197 -36.69 -0.42 7.12
C ALA A 197 -37.22 -1.85 7.26
N THR A 198 -38.37 -2.08 6.65
CA THR A 198 -38.90 -3.40 6.39
C THR A 198 -38.33 -3.90 5.07
N LEU A 199 -37.72 -5.07 5.08
CA LEU A 199 -36.96 -5.61 3.96
C LEU A 199 -37.55 -6.98 3.61
N ARG A 200 -37.77 -7.24 2.33
CA ARG A 200 -38.10 -8.60 1.86
C ARG A 200 -37.03 -9.11 0.94
N PHE A 201 -36.55 -10.32 1.21
CA PHE A 201 -35.45 -10.93 0.49
C PHE A 201 -35.69 -12.42 0.24
N LEU A 202 -35.01 -12.94 -0.76
CA LEU A 202 -34.96 -14.36 -1.10
C LEU A 202 -33.57 -14.91 -0.80
N ARG A 203 -33.52 -16.18 -0.41
CA ARG A 203 -32.25 -16.93 -0.35
C ARG A 203 -32.03 -17.63 -1.67
N SER A 204 -30.98 -17.23 -2.39
CA SER A 204 -30.49 -17.92 -3.57
C SER A 204 -29.97 -19.32 -3.18
N GLN A 205 -30.03 -20.25 -4.14
CA GLN A 205 -29.42 -21.57 -4.02
C GLN A 205 -27.89 -21.50 -3.79
N SER A 206 -27.26 -20.39 -4.19
CA SER A 206 -25.84 -20.10 -3.93
C SER A 206 -25.55 -19.61 -2.49
N GLY A 207 -26.56 -19.52 -1.63
CA GLY A 207 -26.43 -19.02 -0.26
C GLY A 207 -26.42 -17.50 -0.13
N ASN A 208 -26.65 -16.77 -1.22
CA ASN A 208 -26.75 -15.31 -1.22
C ASN A 208 -28.17 -14.85 -0.84
N ASN A 209 -28.27 -13.78 -0.07
CA ASN A 209 -29.55 -13.15 0.25
C ASN A 209 -29.79 -11.98 -0.72
N VAL A 210 -30.82 -12.08 -1.56
CA VAL A 210 -31.14 -11.09 -2.59
C VAL A 210 -32.39 -10.33 -2.19
N ILE A 211 -32.29 -9.01 -2.11
CA ILE A 211 -33.41 -8.16 -1.72
C ILE A 211 -34.31 -7.84 -2.91
N ASN A 212 -35.62 -7.98 -2.68
CA ASN A 212 -36.65 -7.74 -3.69
C ASN A 212 -37.51 -6.51 -3.37
N SER A 213 -37.66 -6.16 -2.09
CA SER A 213 -38.40 -4.96 -1.72
C SER A 213 -37.87 -4.31 -0.45
N ILE A 214 -37.88 -2.98 -0.41
CA ILE A 214 -37.49 -2.15 0.73
C ILE A 214 -38.57 -1.13 1.02
N TYR A 215 -39.03 -1.12 2.26
CA TYR A 215 -39.96 -0.14 2.79
C TYR A 215 -39.26 0.63 3.89
N LEU A 216 -39.00 1.92 3.66
CA LEU A 216 -38.27 2.77 4.58
C LEU A 216 -39.25 3.56 5.45
N GLU A 217 -39.13 3.44 6.76
CA GLU A 217 -39.95 4.21 7.70
C GLU A 217 -39.64 5.70 7.54
N LYS A 218 -40.67 6.52 7.29
CA LYS A 218 -40.53 7.95 7.02
C LYS A 218 -40.70 8.81 8.25
#